data_AF-A0A497RI84-F1
#
_entry.id   AF-A0A497RI84-F1
#
_cell.length_a   1.000
_cell.length_b   1.000
_cell.length_c   1.000
_cell.angle_alpha   90.00
_cell.angle_beta   90.00
_cell.angle_gamma   90.00
#
_symmetry.space_group_name_H-M   'P 1'
#
loop_
_entity.id
_entity.type
_entity.pdbx_description
1 polymer ?
#
loop_
_entity_poly.entity_id
_entity_poly.type
_entity_poly.pdbx_seq_one_letter_code
_entity_poly.pdbx_strand_id
1 'polypeptide(L)'
;MQEALVVILLLALCLIIDGAIVLLAKILPKYNPTFVKMQRFEAGNPPLATPKYVLPMQYAGFLIMFMAIEPILVLLLLFSAYPNVSSIALILLSIILVIPVVYVSYQYALDIAKLRRGAYE
;
A
#
# COMPACT_ATOMS: atom_id res chain seq x y z
N MET A 1 26.62 -14.90 3.93
CA MET A 1 26.54 -14.52 5.36
C MET A 1 26.69 -13.02 5.57
N GLN A 2 27.62 -12.35 4.88
CA GLN A 2 27.83 -10.90 5.01
C GLN A 2 26.61 -10.06 4.58
N GLU A 3 25.99 -10.36 3.43
CA GLU A 3 24.77 -9.65 2.99
C GLU A 3 23.60 -9.80 3.96
N ALA A 4 23.38 -11.02 4.46
CA ALA A 4 22.34 -11.30 5.46
C ALA A 4 22.59 -10.50 6.76
N LEU A 5 23.85 -10.40 7.19
CA LEU A 5 24.23 -9.60 8.36
C LEU A 5 23.94 -8.11 8.15
N VAL A 6 24.26 -7.57 6.97
CA VAL A 6 23.97 -6.16 6.62
C VAL A 6 22.46 -5.90 6.65
N VAL A 7 21.65 -6.78 6.06
CA VAL A 7 20.19 -6.66 6.06
C VAL A 7 19.64 -6.71 7.50
N ILE A 8 20.10 -7.65 8.32
CA ILE A 8 19.67 -7.77 9.72
C ILE A 8 20.04 -6.51 10.51
N LEU A 9 21.25 -5.99 10.32
CA LEU A 9 21.71 -4.77 11.00
C LEU A 9 20.89 -3.55 10.59
N LEU A 10 20.56 -3.44 9.30
CA LEU A 10 19.75 -2.35 8.77
C LEU A 10 18.32 -2.42 9.32
N LEU A 11 17.71 -3.60 9.35
CA LEU A 11 16.40 -3.82 9.97
C LEU A 11 16.41 -3.48 11.47
N ALA A 12 17.43 -3.94 12.20
CA ALA A 12 17.58 -3.64 13.62
C ALA A 12 17.71 -2.12 13.85
N LEU A 13 18.51 -1.43 13.04
CA LEU A 13 18.65 0.02 13.10
C LEU A 13 17.32 0.75 12.85
N CYS A 14 16.57 0.36 11.81
CA CYS A 14 15.25 0.93 11.53
C CYS A 14 14.29 0.75 12.72
N LEU A 15 14.21 -0.45 13.29
CA LEU A 15 13.35 -0.73 14.44
C LEU A 15 13.77 0.06 15.70
N ILE A 16 15.08 0.23 15.93
CA ILE A 16 15.59 1.05 17.03
C ILE A 16 15.18 2.51 16.84
N ILE A 17 15.33 3.05 15.63
CA ILE A 17 14.96 4.43 15.31
C ILE A 17 13.45 4.62 15.48
N ASP A 18 12.62 3.74 14.92
CA ASP A 18 11.15 3.81 15.05
C ASP A 18 10.72 3.72 16.51
N GLY A 19 11.32 2.80 17.27
CA GLY A 19 11.07 2.66 18.71
C GLY A 19 11.46 3.92 19.49
N ALA A 20 12.62 4.51 19.17
CA ALA A 20 13.08 5.75 19.78
C ALA A 20 12.13 6.91 19.45
N ILE A 21 11.67 7.04 18.20
CA ILE A 21 10.71 8.09 17.79
C ILE A 21 9.39 7.92 18.54
N VAL A 22 8.85 6.70 18.61
CA VAL A 22 7.60 6.43 19.35
C VAL A 22 7.75 6.73 20.84
N LEU A 23 8.91 6.41 21.44
CA LEU A 23 9.19 6.71 22.83
C LEU A 23 9.27 8.23 23.07
N LEU A 24 10.02 8.95 22.23
CA LEU A 24 10.16 10.40 22.31
C LEU A 24 8.81 11.09 22.10
N ALA A 25 8.01 10.62 21.14
CA ALA A 25 6.67 11.13 20.87
C ALA A 25 5.71 10.95 22.05
N LYS A 26 5.95 9.98 22.95
CA LYS A 26 5.15 9.77 24.17
C LYS A 26 5.67 10.55 25.39
N ILE A 27 6.97 10.82 25.47
CA ILE A 27 7.58 11.43 26.67
C ILE A 27 7.68 12.95 26.56
N LEU A 28 8.06 13.48 25.39
CA LEU A 28 8.34 14.91 25.23
C LEU A 28 7.08 15.80 25.25
N PRO A 29 5.93 15.41 24.67
CA PRO A 29 4.78 16.30 24.62
C PRO A 29 4.07 16.44 25.97
N LYS A 30 3.66 17.67 26.30
CA LYS A 30 2.71 17.91 27.39
C LYS A 30 1.29 17.63 26.90
N TYR A 31 0.75 16.46 27.25
CA TYR A 31 -0.63 16.11 26.95
C TYR A 31 -1.61 16.92 27.82
N ASN A 32 -2.52 17.66 27.18
CA ASN A 32 -3.64 18.33 27.84
C ASN A 32 -4.96 17.86 27.19
N PRO A 33 -5.35 16.58 27.40
CA PRO A 33 -6.56 16.03 26.81
C PRO A 33 -7.78 16.72 27.45
N THR A 34 -8.67 17.24 26.61
CA THR A 34 -9.98 17.73 27.02
C THR A 34 -11.04 16.89 26.33
N PHE A 35 -12.24 16.82 26.89
CA PHE A 35 -13.35 16.04 26.30
C PHE A 35 -13.56 16.39 24.81
N VAL A 36 -13.55 17.67 24.46
CA VAL A 36 -13.69 18.17 23.08
C VAL A 36 -12.51 17.75 22.18
N LYS A 37 -11.27 17.75 22.69
CA LYS A 37 -10.08 17.35 21.91
C LYS A 37 -10.00 15.85 21.64
N MET A 38 -10.66 15.05 22.48
CA MET A 38 -10.70 13.59 22.36
C MET A 38 -11.87 13.12 21.48
N GLN A 39 -12.81 14.00 21.16
CA GLN A 39 -13.92 13.71 20.25
C GLN A 39 -13.44 13.66 18.79
N ARG A 40 -14.20 12.95 17.95
CA ARG A 40 -13.94 12.89 16.51
C ARG A 40 -14.09 14.26 15.88
N PHE A 41 -13.19 14.58 14.94
CA PHE A 41 -13.28 15.80 14.16
C PHE A 41 -14.43 15.70 13.15
N GLU A 42 -15.44 16.56 13.30
CA GLU A 42 -16.59 16.69 12.39
C GLU A 42 -16.79 18.16 11.99
N ALA A 43 -15.71 18.80 11.50
CA ALA A 43 -15.69 20.21 11.05
C ALA A 43 -16.24 21.23 12.08
N GLY A 44 -16.01 20.98 13.38
CA GLY A 44 -16.47 21.85 14.47
C GLY A 44 -17.83 21.49 15.08
N ASN A 45 -18.54 20.52 14.51
CA ASN A 45 -19.79 20.00 15.08
C ASN A 45 -19.52 18.89 16.11
N PRO A 46 -20.42 18.67 17.09
CA PRO A 46 -20.37 17.50 17.95
C PRO A 46 -20.45 16.22 17.12
N PRO A 47 -19.67 15.18 17.45
CA PRO A 47 -19.61 13.99 16.62
C PRO A 47 -20.92 13.21 16.63
N LEU A 48 -21.41 12.87 15.43
CA LEU A 48 -22.54 11.95 15.27
C LEU A 48 -22.09 10.52 15.63
N ALA A 49 -22.93 9.80 16.38
CA ALA A 49 -22.54 8.59 17.11
C ALA A 49 -22.22 7.35 16.24
N THR A 50 -22.29 7.43 14.91
CA THR A 50 -21.96 6.31 14.03
C THR A 50 -21.37 6.81 12.70
N PRO A 51 -20.20 6.31 12.27
CA PRO A 51 -19.77 6.52 10.89
C PRO A 51 -20.79 5.84 9.97
N LYS A 52 -21.46 6.62 9.13
CA LYS A 52 -22.68 6.19 8.44
C LYS A 52 -22.48 5.24 7.26
N TYR A 53 -21.27 4.75 6.97
CA TYR A 53 -21.02 3.97 5.75
C TYR A 53 -19.93 2.91 5.93
N VAL A 54 -20.17 1.74 5.33
CA VAL A 54 -19.14 0.77 4.97
C VAL A 54 -18.23 1.50 3.98
N LEU A 55 -16.97 1.76 4.33
CA LEU A 55 -16.05 2.57 3.53
C LEU A 55 -15.92 1.93 2.14
N PRO A 56 -16.61 2.41 1.10
CA PRO A 56 -16.69 1.64 -0.12
C PRO A 56 -15.47 2.07 -0.91
N MET A 57 -14.42 1.25 -0.86
CA MET A 57 -13.15 1.55 -1.51
C MET A 57 -13.39 1.65 -3.02
N GLN A 58 -13.52 2.88 -3.51
CA GLN A 58 -13.51 3.18 -4.96
C GLN A 58 -12.24 2.64 -5.63
N TYR A 59 -11.20 2.41 -4.84
CA TYR A 59 -9.91 1.89 -5.26
C TYR A 59 -9.77 0.36 -5.18
N ALA A 60 -10.82 -0.39 -4.81
CA ALA A 60 -10.73 -1.85 -4.68
C ALA A 60 -10.27 -2.53 -5.98
N GLY A 61 -10.83 -2.12 -7.13
CA GLY A 61 -10.40 -2.62 -8.44
C GLY A 61 -8.93 -2.30 -8.75
N PHE A 62 -8.46 -1.12 -8.34
CA PHE A 62 -7.06 -0.71 -8.52
C PHE A 62 -6.11 -1.46 -7.57
N LEU A 63 -6.56 -1.84 -6.38
CA LEU A 63 -5.80 -2.72 -5.48
C LEU A 63 -5.62 -4.12 -6.09
N ILE A 64 -6.67 -4.66 -6.72
CA ILE A 64 -6.59 -5.95 -7.42
C ILE A 64 -5.62 -5.86 -8.60
N MET A 65 -5.66 -4.76 -9.37
CA MET A 65 -4.68 -4.50 -10.44
C MET A 65 -3.25 -4.46 -9.90
N PHE A 66 -3.01 -3.75 -8.78
CA PHE A 66 -1.69 -3.70 -8.15
C PHE A 66 -1.21 -5.10 -7.74
N MET A 67 -2.03 -5.87 -7.03
CA MET A 67 -1.69 -7.24 -6.60
C MET A 67 -1.44 -8.19 -7.78
N ALA A 68 -2.13 -7.99 -8.91
CA ALA A 68 -1.92 -8.80 -10.11
C ALA A 68 -0.59 -8.50 -10.81
N ILE A 69 -0.13 -7.24 -10.78
CA ILE A 69 1.12 -6.80 -11.40
C ILE A 69 2.34 -7.10 -10.52
N GLU A 70 2.18 -7.04 -9.20
CA GLU A 70 3.24 -7.26 -8.21
C GLU A 70 4.14 -8.48 -8.50
N PRO A 71 3.62 -9.71 -8.70
CA PRO A 71 4.48 -10.88 -8.94
C PRO A 71 5.31 -10.76 -10.23
N ILE A 72 4.81 -10.06 -11.25
CA ILE A 72 5.53 -9.83 -12.52
C ILE A 72 6.69 -8.87 -12.28
N LEU A 73 6.49 -7.83 -11.46
CA LEU A 73 7.56 -6.92 -11.07
C LEU A 73 8.61 -7.63 -10.22
N VAL A 74 8.21 -8.54 -9.32
CA VAL A 74 9.18 -9.35 -8.56
C VAL A 74 10.03 -10.21 -9.50
N LEU A 75 9.43 -10.89 -10.48
CA LEU A 75 10.18 -11.66 -11.48
C LEU A 75 11.12 -10.78 -12.30
N LEU A 76 10.64 -9.62 -12.75
CA LEU A 76 11.46 -8.65 -13.49
C LEU A 76 12.67 -8.21 -12.67
N LEU A 77 12.46 -7.84 -11.41
CA LEU A 77 13.55 -7.43 -10.51
C LEU A 77 14.52 -8.58 -10.24
N LEU A 78 14.01 -9.79 -10.01
CA LEU A 78 14.82 -10.99 -9.78
C LEU A 78 15.74 -11.29 -10.98
N PHE A 79 15.21 -11.28 -12.19
CA PHE A 79 16.00 -11.54 -13.40
C PHE A 79 16.96 -10.39 -13.76
N SER A 80 16.60 -9.15 -13.39
CA SER A 80 17.48 -7.98 -13.57
C SER A 80 18.66 -7.94 -12.60
N ALA A 81 18.55 -8.57 -11.44
CA ALA A 81 19.60 -8.55 -10.42
C ALA A 81 20.88 -9.28 -10.87
N TYR A 82 20.75 -10.32 -11.70
CA TYR A 82 21.86 -11.10 -12.25
C TYR A 82 21.63 -11.37 -13.76
N PRO A 83 21.98 -10.43 -14.64
CA PRO A 83 21.68 -10.52 -16.06
C PRO A 83 22.59 -11.51 -16.79
N ASN A 84 21.97 -12.51 -17.41
CA ASN A 84 22.59 -13.52 -18.26
C ASN A 84 21.89 -13.52 -19.63
N VAL A 85 22.49 -14.08 -20.68
CA VAL A 85 21.86 -14.14 -22.02
C VAL A 85 20.47 -14.79 -21.98
N SER A 86 20.31 -15.83 -21.16
CA SER A 86 19.02 -16.51 -20.93
C SER A 86 18.02 -15.68 -20.12
N SER A 87 18.48 -14.79 -19.22
CA SER A 87 17.58 -13.95 -18.41
C SER A 87 17.06 -12.75 -19.18
N ILE A 88 17.74 -12.29 -20.24
CA ILE A 88 17.23 -11.24 -21.14
C ILE A 88 15.86 -11.65 -21.72
N ALA A 89 15.72 -12.90 -22.17
CA ALA A 89 14.45 -13.41 -22.70
C ALA A 89 13.34 -13.40 -21.63
N LEU A 90 13.68 -13.75 -20.38
CA LEU A 90 12.74 -13.76 -19.25
C LEU A 90 12.35 -12.35 -18.80
N ILE A 91 13.27 -11.39 -18.86
CA ILE A 91 12.99 -9.97 -18.60
C ILE A 91 12.01 -9.43 -19.66
N LEU A 92 12.28 -9.68 -20.94
CA LEU A 92 11.40 -9.28 -22.03
C LEU A 92 10.01 -9.92 -21.89
N LEU A 93 9.95 -11.22 -21.57
CA LEU A 93 8.70 -11.92 -21.30
C LEU A 93 7.94 -11.27 -20.14
N SER A 94 8.63 -10.94 -19.04
CA SER A 94 8.01 -10.29 -17.87
C SER A 94 7.42 -8.92 -18.24
N ILE A 95 8.13 -8.11 -19.03
CA ILE A 95 7.63 -6.83 -19.54
C ILE A 95 6.39 -7.04 -20.43
N ILE A 96 6.42 -8.02 -21.32
CA ILE A 96 5.30 -8.35 -22.20
C ILE A 96 4.07 -8.77 -21.39
N LEU A 97 4.24 -9.55 -20.31
CA LEU A 97 3.16 -10.02 -19.45
C LEU A 97 2.46 -8.89 -18.67
N VAL A 98 3.13 -7.75 -18.45
CA VAL A 98 2.50 -6.58 -17.81
C VAL A 98 1.33 -6.06 -18.67
N ILE A 99 1.48 -6.06 -19.99
CA ILE A 99 0.49 -5.48 -20.92
C ILE A 99 -0.91 -6.12 -20.78
N PRO A 100 -1.08 -7.45 -20.94
CA PRO A 100 -2.40 -8.08 -20.82
C PRO A 100 -2.95 -8.01 -19.39
N VAL A 101 -2.08 -8.10 -18.38
CA VAL A 101 -2.49 -8.07 -16.97
C VAL A 101 -3.04 -6.70 -16.59
N VAL A 102 -2.33 -5.62 -16.94
CA VAL A 102 -2.80 -4.25 -16.77
C VAL A 102 -4.10 -4.03 -17.53
N TYR A 103 -4.16 -4.45 -18.80
CA TYR A 103 -5.36 -4.24 -19.62
C TYR A 103 -6.60 -4.91 -19.01
N VAL A 104 -6.52 -6.20 -18.67
CA VAL A 104 -7.65 -6.95 -18.10
C VAL A 104 -8.05 -6.41 -16.74
N SER A 105 -7.09 -6.21 -15.84
CA SER A 105 -7.37 -5.73 -14.48
C SER A 105 -7.91 -4.29 -14.47
N TYR A 106 -7.46 -3.44 -15.40
CA TYR A 106 -8.00 -2.08 -15.57
C TYR A 106 -9.46 -2.10 -16.03
N GLN A 107 -9.83 -2.97 -16.99
CA GLN A 107 -11.23 -3.13 -17.39
C GLN A 107 -12.11 -3.59 -16.22
N TYR A 108 -11.66 -4.60 -15.46
CA TYR A 108 -12.36 -5.02 -14.24
C TYR A 108 -12.51 -3.90 -13.22
N ALA A 109 -11.47 -3.07 -13.03
CA ALA A 109 -11.52 -1.93 -12.13
C ALA A 109 -12.56 -0.89 -12.57
N LEU A 110 -12.65 -0.62 -13.87
CA LEU A 110 -13.66 0.27 -14.44
C LEU A 110 -15.07 -0.29 -14.28
N ASP A 111 -15.27 -1.60 -14.46
CA ASP A 111 -16.58 -2.22 -14.31
C ASP A 111 -17.06 -2.19 -12.86
N ILE A 112 -16.16 -2.47 -11.90
CA ILE A 112 -16.45 -2.31 -10.47
C ILE A 112 -16.81 -0.85 -10.15
N ALA A 113 -16.11 0.12 -10.75
CA ALA A 113 -16.42 1.54 -10.58
C ALA A 113 -17.77 1.94 -11.20
N LYS A 114 -18.13 1.38 -12.36
CA LYS A 114 -19.40 1.64 -13.06
C LYS A 114 -20.60 1.01 -12.37
N LEU A 115 -20.52 -0.26 -11.95
CA LEU A 115 -21.55 -0.96 -11.18
C LEU A 115 -21.99 -0.13 -9.96
N ARG A 116 -21.05 0.60 -9.38
CA ARG A 116 -21.32 1.46 -8.25
C ARG A 116 -21.95 2.81 -8.62
N ARG A 117 -21.62 3.42 -9.76
CA ARG A 117 -22.32 4.65 -10.22
C ARG A 117 -23.81 4.38 -10.43
N GLY A 118 -24.15 3.25 -11.06
CA GLY A 118 -25.55 2.84 -11.26
C GLY A 118 -26.30 2.44 -9.99
N ALA A 119 -25.63 2.30 -8.84
CA ALA A 119 -26.30 2.05 -7.55
C ALA A 119 -26.74 3.34 -6.82
N TYR A 120 -26.37 4.52 -7.34
CA TYR A 120 -26.75 5.84 -6.82
C TYR A 120 -27.63 6.63 -7.80
N GLU A 121 -27.99 6.04 -8.94
CA GLU A 121 -29.04 6.51 -9.86
C GLU A 121 -30.34 5.73 -9.57
#